data_AF-A0A921AUL6-F1
#
_entry.id   AF-A0A921AUL6-F1
#
_cell.length_a   1.000
_cell.length_b   1.000
_cell.length_c   1.000
_cell.angle_alpha   90.00
_cell.angle_beta   90.00
_cell.angle_gamma   90.00
#
_symmetry.space_group_name_H-M   'P 1'
#
loop_
_entity.id
_entity.type
_entity.pdbx_description
1 polymer ?
#
loop_
_entity_poly.entity_id
_entity_poly.type
_entity_poly.pdbx_seq_one_letter_code
_entity_poly.pdbx_strand_id
1 'polypeptide(L)'
;MAHPISLTFGNLTHLANTLSDDTSIVVKQGGFETRGKIGTFFTRKSTNRHAGNVLFSAVRQQYGDTVADALAPRMRATRKEGKPLSARTVRDILADAAAMHQGIGRINTDMARHFVLGNTGQGDTRNLDAAFDTFCAERDIDPAARQELKNRFGEAVLKAAKNETQKILSYQDLSEMVRTGSLTAMKKAWNNVLVDKFMNDPAHGAGPALDACAARMNLDPTQKQEMRKVVGMAVRLEAEKAAEKGLEFNADQMFRDIADGNLTAMKNFAYACGKGPAPDSVAQSMLAWATPATAADLAMLSVQIANFGGIAAGALTSQRLGEMRNLQPDGLLSRETIWQGCFHEAMPEKLKDADFRGFNDAVFDRLSEVFQQERPESGSVASEGMTTLAAGLSLEKTVESLRHPVSVTLEDFVNRPSLTPTSELKSLQEVEESLAKDINRRGSHSPLPGYTPAISFGTVGGNVETVRIQDTSGMSEDEKALFNQGHPSSISRSLVDHARRLCGDNEIQARQLIQSMGQSGAFLVRTGSPVTGIAESEHSPLDIDIRREENGNVTMRFHKPEASPLDIDYTFTITPDGQSTLTACRIQARPAGE
;
A
#
# COMPACT_ATOMS: atom_id res chain seq x y z
N MET A 1 -5.81 -35.50 -32.94
CA MET A 1 -7.03 -34.73 -33.26
C MET A 1 -6.78 -33.30 -32.84
N ALA A 2 -6.98 -32.32 -33.72
CA ALA A 2 -6.77 -30.91 -33.38
C ALA A 2 -7.85 -30.47 -32.38
N HIS A 3 -7.44 -29.83 -31.28
CA HIS A 3 -8.37 -29.27 -30.32
C HIS A 3 -9.20 -28.15 -30.97
N PRO A 4 -10.53 -28.09 -30.73
CA PRO A 4 -11.37 -27.03 -31.28
C PRO A 4 -10.93 -25.66 -30.74
N ILE A 5 -10.75 -24.68 -31.63
CA ILE A 5 -10.37 -23.32 -31.25
C ILE A 5 -11.54 -22.69 -30.48
N SER A 6 -11.30 -22.22 -29.25
CA SER A 6 -12.33 -21.66 -28.38
C SER A 6 -13.07 -20.47 -29.02
N LEU A 7 -14.37 -20.35 -28.77
CA LEU A 7 -15.25 -19.30 -29.31
C LEU A 7 -15.06 -17.94 -28.60
N THR A 8 -13.86 -17.37 -28.67
CA THR A 8 -13.55 -16.06 -28.09
C THR A 8 -13.44 -15.00 -29.18
N PHE A 9 -13.68 -13.73 -28.81
CA PHE A 9 -13.50 -12.58 -29.70
C PHE A 9 -12.06 -12.51 -30.26
N GLY A 10 -11.06 -12.76 -29.41
CA GLY A 10 -9.65 -12.77 -29.81
C GLY A 10 -9.35 -13.84 -30.86
N ASN A 11 -9.85 -15.07 -30.66
CA ASN A 11 -9.64 -16.17 -31.61
C ASN A 11 -10.36 -15.92 -32.95
N LEU A 12 -11.57 -15.35 -32.92
CA LEU A 12 -12.31 -15.00 -34.13
C LEU A 12 -11.58 -13.93 -34.95
N THR A 13 -11.06 -12.89 -34.27
CA THR A 13 -10.28 -11.82 -34.89
C THR A 13 -8.98 -12.35 -35.48
N HIS A 14 -8.26 -13.19 -34.74
CA HIS A 14 -7.04 -13.83 -35.20
C HIS A 14 -7.30 -14.70 -36.46
N LEU A 15 -8.34 -15.53 -36.45
CA LEU A 15 -8.71 -16.33 -37.62
C LEU A 15 -9.07 -15.47 -38.81
N ALA A 16 -9.86 -14.41 -38.62
CA ALA A 16 -10.24 -13.52 -39.71
C ALA A 16 -9.04 -12.80 -40.35
N ASN A 17 -8.00 -12.48 -39.56
CA ASN A 17 -6.80 -11.79 -40.02
C ASN A 17 -5.74 -12.71 -40.65
N THR A 18 -5.76 -14.01 -40.33
CA THR A 18 -4.76 -14.98 -40.82
C THR A 18 -5.23 -15.78 -42.04
N LEU A 19 -6.53 -15.83 -42.28
CA LEU A 19 -7.12 -16.58 -43.39
C LEU A 19 -7.27 -15.73 -44.65
N SER A 20 -7.23 -16.38 -45.81
CA SER A 20 -7.54 -15.73 -47.08
C SER A 20 -9.02 -15.34 -47.13
N ASP A 21 -9.33 -14.28 -47.87
CA ASP A 21 -10.65 -13.65 -47.94
C ASP A 21 -11.81 -14.61 -48.24
N ASP A 22 -11.54 -15.65 -49.04
CA ASP A 22 -12.52 -16.64 -49.49
C ASP A 22 -12.66 -17.83 -48.54
N THR A 23 -11.83 -17.92 -47.49
CA THR A 23 -11.92 -18.98 -46.50
C THR A 23 -13.12 -18.73 -45.58
N SER A 24 -13.94 -19.75 -45.38
CA SER A 24 -15.12 -19.67 -44.51
C SER A 24 -14.81 -20.14 -43.10
N ILE A 25 -15.35 -19.43 -42.12
CA ILE A 25 -15.29 -19.77 -40.70
C ILE A 25 -16.62 -20.41 -40.33
N VAL A 26 -16.57 -21.61 -39.76
CA VAL A 26 -17.74 -22.38 -39.33
C VAL A 26 -17.58 -22.77 -37.87
N VAL A 27 -18.69 -23.03 -37.17
CA VAL A 27 -18.66 -23.44 -35.76
C VAL A 27 -19.12 -24.89 -35.64
N LYS A 28 -18.25 -25.77 -35.13
CA LYS A 28 -18.51 -27.20 -34.97
C LYS A 28 -17.86 -27.71 -33.69
N GLN A 29 -18.51 -28.65 -33.00
CA GLN A 29 -18.01 -29.25 -31.75
C GLN A 29 -17.59 -28.21 -30.68
N GLY A 30 -18.28 -27.07 -30.62
CA GLY A 30 -18.00 -26.02 -29.62
C GLY A 30 -16.81 -25.11 -29.93
N GLY A 31 -16.22 -25.16 -31.13
CA GLY A 31 -15.13 -24.27 -31.54
C GLY A 31 -15.17 -23.83 -33.00
N PHE A 32 -14.25 -22.94 -33.37
CA PHE A 32 -14.06 -22.47 -34.74
C PHE A 32 -13.33 -23.53 -35.59
N GLU A 33 -13.84 -23.76 -36.80
CA GLU A 33 -13.19 -24.54 -37.87
C GLU A 33 -13.12 -23.67 -39.14
N THR A 34 -12.10 -23.90 -39.97
CA THR A 34 -11.91 -23.21 -41.24
C THR A 34 -12.22 -24.14 -42.41
N ARG A 35 -12.94 -23.65 -43.43
CA ARG A 35 -13.22 -24.40 -44.65
C ARG A 35 -12.84 -23.62 -45.89
N GLY A 36 -12.12 -24.27 -46.79
CA GLY A 36 -11.86 -23.73 -48.13
C GLY A 36 -13.13 -23.66 -48.98
N LYS A 37 -13.01 -23.04 -50.17
CA LYS A 37 -14.11 -22.77 -51.10
C LYS A 37 -15.00 -24.00 -51.39
N ILE A 38 -14.40 -25.16 -51.68
CA ILE A 38 -15.11 -26.41 -52.00
C ILE A 38 -15.79 -27.00 -50.74
N GLY A 39 -15.08 -27.04 -49.61
CA GLY A 39 -15.61 -27.63 -48.35
C GLY A 39 -16.77 -26.84 -47.74
N THR A 40 -16.92 -25.57 -48.14
CA THR A 40 -18.00 -24.68 -47.70
C THR A 40 -19.34 -25.03 -48.35
N PHE A 41 -19.35 -25.53 -49.59
CA PHE A 41 -20.56 -25.97 -50.30
C PHE A 41 -21.27 -27.14 -49.59
N PHE A 42 -20.50 -27.99 -48.90
CA PHE A 42 -21.02 -29.16 -48.17
C PHE A 42 -21.38 -28.85 -46.71
N THR A 43 -21.29 -27.58 -46.28
CA THR A 43 -21.60 -27.18 -44.90
C THR A 43 -23.09 -26.95 -44.72
N ARG A 44 -23.68 -27.53 -43.66
CA ARG A 44 -25.10 -27.36 -43.35
C ARG A 44 -25.42 -25.88 -43.07
N LYS A 45 -26.56 -25.39 -43.58
CA LYS A 45 -27.02 -24.02 -43.32
C LYS A 45 -27.11 -23.69 -41.83
N SER A 46 -27.49 -24.65 -40.97
CA SER A 46 -27.53 -24.46 -39.51
C SER A 46 -26.16 -24.15 -38.92
N THR A 47 -25.10 -24.80 -39.40
CA THR A 47 -23.71 -24.56 -38.99
C THR A 47 -23.24 -23.16 -39.39
N ASN A 48 -23.58 -22.70 -40.60
CA ASN A 48 -23.28 -21.34 -41.05
C ASN A 48 -24.06 -20.28 -40.26
N ARG A 49 -25.35 -20.53 -39.97
CA ARG A 49 -26.16 -19.64 -39.11
C ARG A 49 -25.57 -19.52 -37.71
N HIS A 50 -25.10 -20.63 -37.16
CA HIS A 50 -24.47 -20.64 -35.84
C HIS A 50 -23.19 -19.79 -35.81
N ALA A 51 -22.33 -19.91 -36.83
CA ALA A 51 -21.15 -19.05 -36.97
C ALA A 51 -21.51 -17.56 -37.06
N GLY A 52 -22.53 -17.21 -37.85
CA GLY A 52 -23.04 -15.83 -37.91
C GLY A 52 -23.59 -15.31 -36.58
N ASN A 53 -24.23 -16.16 -35.78
CA ASN A 53 -24.71 -15.79 -34.45
C ASN A 53 -23.57 -15.64 -33.44
N VAL A 54 -22.52 -16.47 -33.51
CA VAL A 54 -21.33 -16.31 -32.67
C VAL A 54 -20.64 -14.98 -32.95
N LEU A 55 -20.49 -14.57 -34.22
CA LEU A 55 -19.96 -13.25 -34.56
C LEU A 55 -20.85 -12.12 -34.00
N PHE A 56 -22.17 -12.25 -34.08
CA PHE A 56 -23.09 -11.23 -33.55
C PHE A 56 -22.99 -11.10 -32.03
N SER A 57 -22.95 -12.23 -31.32
CA SER A 57 -22.74 -12.23 -29.87
C SER A 57 -21.36 -11.65 -29.49
N ALA A 58 -20.32 -11.94 -30.27
CA ALA A 58 -18.99 -11.39 -30.05
C ALA A 58 -18.94 -9.87 -30.26
N VAL A 59 -19.60 -9.35 -31.31
CA VAL A 59 -19.75 -7.90 -31.53
C VAL A 59 -20.54 -7.26 -30.41
N ARG A 60 -21.65 -7.87 -29.98
CA ARG A 60 -22.48 -7.37 -28.87
C ARG A 60 -21.70 -7.31 -27.56
N GLN A 61 -20.95 -8.36 -27.25
CA GLN A 61 -20.13 -8.42 -26.04
C GLN A 61 -18.98 -7.40 -26.05
N GLN A 62 -18.31 -7.22 -27.19
CA GLN A 62 -17.14 -6.36 -27.29
C GLN A 62 -17.50 -4.87 -27.47
N TYR A 63 -18.51 -4.56 -28.28
CA TYR A 63 -18.82 -3.21 -28.75
C TYR A 63 -20.19 -2.68 -28.29
N GLY A 64 -20.99 -3.51 -27.60
CA GLY A 64 -22.29 -3.13 -27.04
C GLY A 64 -23.48 -3.38 -27.97
N ASP A 65 -24.68 -3.29 -27.39
CA ASP A 65 -25.96 -3.58 -28.05
C ASP A 65 -26.24 -2.63 -29.22
N THR A 66 -25.93 -1.35 -29.05
CA THR A 66 -26.18 -0.31 -30.07
C THR A 66 -25.45 -0.61 -31.38
N VAL A 67 -24.16 -0.97 -31.28
CA VAL A 67 -23.33 -1.32 -32.44
C VAL A 67 -23.79 -2.64 -33.06
N ALA A 68 -24.12 -3.64 -32.23
CA ALA A 68 -24.60 -4.92 -32.71
C ALA A 68 -25.92 -4.76 -33.49
N ASP A 69 -26.89 -4.02 -32.96
CA ASP A 69 -28.18 -3.82 -33.58
C ASP A 69 -28.07 -3.02 -34.89
N ALA A 70 -27.18 -2.02 -34.96
CA ALA A 70 -26.88 -1.29 -36.19
C ALA A 70 -26.29 -2.21 -37.29
N LEU A 71 -25.48 -3.21 -36.91
CA LEU A 71 -24.88 -4.18 -37.84
C LEU A 71 -25.77 -5.39 -38.13
N ALA A 72 -26.84 -5.62 -37.36
CA ALA A 72 -27.74 -6.76 -37.51
C ALA A 72 -28.30 -6.94 -38.93
N PRO A 73 -28.68 -5.87 -39.68
CA PRO A 73 -29.12 -5.99 -41.06
C PRO A 73 -28.05 -6.57 -42.00
N ARG A 74 -26.78 -6.14 -41.86
CA ARG A 74 -25.66 -6.63 -42.68
C ARG A 74 -25.32 -8.09 -42.39
N MET A 75 -25.55 -8.53 -41.15
CA MET A 75 -25.32 -9.91 -40.71
C MET A 75 -26.49 -10.86 -41.02
N ARG A 76 -27.60 -10.36 -41.57
CA ARG A 76 -28.81 -11.16 -41.82
C ARG A 76 -28.54 -12.37 -42.73
N ALA A 77 -27.72 -12.20 -43.76
CA ALA A 77 -27.44 -13.23 -44.74
C ALA A 77 -26.69 -14.43 -44.13
N THR A 78 -25.76 -14.18 -43.21
CA THR A 78 -25.05 -15.26 -42.49
C THR A 78 -25.91 -15.83 -41.36
N ARG A 79 -26.60 -14.99 -40.58
CA ARG A 79 -27.39 -15.39 -39.40
C ARG A 79 -28.72 -16.08 -39.71
N LYS A 80 -29.48 -15.58 -40.69
CA LYS A 80 -30.84 -16.07 -41.00
C LYS A 80 -30.87 -16.94 -42.26
N GLU A 81 -30.15 -16.55 -43.30
CA GLU A 81 -30.18 -17.28 -44.58
C GLU A 81 -29.18 -18.45 -44.60
N GLY A 82 -28.18 -18.45 -43.71
CA GLY A 82 -27.17 -19.50 -43.60
C GLY A 82 -26.11 -19.45 -44.69
N LYS A 83 -25.84 -18.24 -45.23
CA LYS A 83 -24.69 -18.03 -46.12
C LYS A 83 -23.38 -18.24 -45.35
N PRO A 84 -22.33 -18.76 -46.00
CA PRO A 84 -21.03 -18.93 -45.37
C PRO A 84 -20.47 -17.61 -44.82
N LEU A 85 -19.88 -17.68 -43.62
CA LEU A 85 -19.22 -16.53 -43.01
C LEU A 85 -17.75 -16.51 -43.46
N SER A 86 -17.43 -15.71 -44.47
CA SER A 86 -16.04 -15.60 -44.95
C SER A 86 -15.16 -14.77 -44.01
N ALA A 87 -13.85 -15.04 -43.99
CA ALA A 87 -12.88 -14.27 -43.23
C ALA A 87 -12.91 -12.77 -43.58
N ARG A 88 -13.12 -12.43 -44.87
CA ARG A 88 -13.38 -11.04 -45.31
C ARG A 88 -14.60 -10.44 -44.62
N THR A 89 -15.73 -11.16 -44.65
CA THR A 89 -16.98 -10.68 -44.03
C THR A 89 -16.80 -10.43 -42.53
N VAL A 90 -16.05 -11.30 -41.83
CA VAL A 90 -15.74 -11.11 -40.41
C VAL A 90 -14.90 -9.84 -40.20
N ARG A 91 -13.81 -9.65 -40.95
CA ARG A 91 -12.96 -8.44 -40.83
C ARG A 91 -13.75 -7.16 -41.09
N ASP A 92 -14.55 -7.12 -42.16
CA ASP A 92 -15.33 -5.94 -42.51
C ASP A 92 -16.33 -5.58 -41.39
N ILE A 93 -17.05 -6.59 -40.86
CA ILE A 93 -17.99 -6.37 -39.74
C ILE A 93 -17.27 -5.89 -38.49
N LEU A 94 -16.10 -6.46 -38.16
CA LEU A 94 -15.33 -6.04 -36.97
C LEU A 94 -14.73 -4.64 -37.13
N ALA A 95 -14.27 -4.28 -38.33
CA ALA A 95 -13.78 -2.94 -38.65
C ALA A 95 -14.90 -1.89 -38.55
N ASP A 96 -16.07 -2.19 -39.12
CA ASP A 96 -17.25 -1.32 -39.02
C ASP A 96 -17.72 -1.19 -37.57
N ALA A 97 -17.72 -2.29 -36.80
CA ALA A 97 -18.08 -2.27 -35.39
C ALA A 97 -17.15 -1.36 -34.58
N ALA A 98 -15.83 -1.45 -34.80
CA ALA A 98 -14.86 -0.58 -34.16
C ALA A 98 -15.05 0.90 -34.55
N ALA A 99 -15.33 1.19 -35.83
CA ALA A 99 -15.60 2.54 -36.31
C ALA A 99 -16.89 3.13 -35.71
N MET A 100 -17.97 2.35 -35.65
CA MET A 100 -19.23 2.78 -35.02
C MET A 100 -19.07 3.01 -33.52
N HIS A 101 -18.36 2.11 -32.83
CA HIS A 101 -18.05 2.24 -31.41
C HIS A 101 -17.29 3.54 -31.08
N GLN A 102 -16.30 3.90 -31.91
CA GLN A 102 -15.61 5.18 -31.80
C GLN A 102 -16.52 6.38 -32.14
N GLY A 103 -17.44 6.21 -33.10
CA GLY A 103 -18.41 7.24 -33.48
C GLY A 103 -19.39 7.60 -32.36
N ILE A 104 -19.84 6.61 -31.57
CA ILE A 104 -20.75 6.82 -30.44
C ILE A 104 -20.13 7.77 -29.40
N GLY A 105 -18.88 7.57 -29.02
CA GLY A 105 -18.21 8.45 -28.05
C GLY A 105 -18.13 9.91 -28.52
N ARG A 106 -17.99 10.16 -29.83
CA ARG A 106 -18.03 11.52 -30.40
C ARG A 106 -19.42 12.14 -30.32
N ILE A 107 -20.46 11.40 -30.70
CA ILE A 107 -21.86 11.84 -30.60
C ILE A 107 -22.21 12.20 -29.16
N ASN A 108 -21.84 11.33 -28.21
CA ASN A 108 -22.06 11.55 -26.79
C ASN A 108 -21.32 12.79 -26.29
N THR A 109 -20.06 12.98 -26.70
CA THR A 109 -19.26 14.17 -26.32
C THR A 109 -19.92 15.46 -26.81
N ASP A 110 -20.39 15.51 -28.05
CA ASP A 110 -21.00 16.72 -28.61
C ASP A 110 -22.35 17.03 -27.95
N MET A 111 -23.17 16.01 -27.71
CA MET A 111 -24.42 16.17 -26.96
C MET A 111 -24.17 16.61 -25.51
N ALA A 112 -23.17 16.05 -24.83
CA ALA A 112 -22.78 16.48 -23.49
C ALA A 112 -22.28 17.92 -23.47
N ARG A 113 -21.52 18.35 -24.48
CA ARG A 113 -21.13 19.77 -24.65
C ARG A 113 -22.35 20.66 -24.81
N HIS A 114 -23.32 20.28 -25.63
CA HIS A 114 -24.56 21.05 -25.77
C HIS A 114 -25.39 21.07 -24.50
N PHE A 115 -25.40 20.00 -23.71
CA PHE A 115 -26.06 19.97 -22.40
C PHE A 115 -25.37 20.88 -21.38
N VAL A 116 -24.04 20.85 -21.32
CA VAL A 116 -23.23 21.65 -20.37
C VAL A 116 -23.15 23.13 -20.75
N LEU A 117 -23.04 23.44 -22.05
CA LEU A 117 -22.92 24.79 -22.59
C LEU A 117 -24.25 25.39 -23.07
N GLY A 118 -25.35 24.65 -22.95
CA GLY A 118 -26.62 24.93 -23.61
C GLY A 118 -27.18 26.32 -23.33
N ASN A 119 -27.77 26.93 -24.37
CA ASN A 119 -28.36 28.27 -24.35
C ASN A 119 -29.39 28.43 -23.23
N THR A 120 -29.27 29.53 -22.46
CA THR A 120 -30.21 30.01 -21.44
C THR A 120 -31.48 30.61 -22.04
N GLY A 121 -32.00 30.03 -23.13
CA GLY A 121 -33.27 30.45 -23.71
C GLY A 121 -34.39 30.26 -22.68
N GLN A 122 -35.24 31.28 -22.52
CA GLN A 122 -36.31 31.27 -21.51
C GLN A 122 -37.19 30.02 -21.69
N GLY A 123 -37.11 29.07 -20.75
CA GLY A 123 -37.93 27.85 -20.74
C GLY A 123 -37.27 26.55 -21.24
N ASP A 124 -36.02 26.55 -21.75
CA ASP A 124 -35.33 25.27 -22.04
C ASP A 124 -34.77 24.65 -20.76
N THR A 125 -35.23 23.45 -20.42
CA THR A 125 -34.82 22.69 -19.23
C THR A 125 -33.84 21.56 -19.55
N ARG A 126 -33.42 21.42 -20.81
CA ARG A 126 -32.50 20.35 -21.27
C ARG A 126 -31.04 20.78 -21.18
N ASN A 127 -30.65 21.34 -20.03
CA ASN A 127 -29.29 21.84 -19.78
C ASN A 127 -28.82 21.47 -18.37
N LEU A 128 -27.52 21.66 -18.14
CA LEU A 128 -26.88 21.43 -16.85
C LEU A 128 -27.51 22.28 -15.74
N ASP A 129 -27.82 23.55 -16.02
CA ASP A 129 -28.37 24.46 -15.00
C ASP A 129 -29.68 23.93 -14.41
N ALA A 130 -30.66 23.57 -15.23
CA ALA A 130 -31.95 23.07 -14.74
C ALA A 130 -31.82 21.73 -13.99
N ALA A 131 -30.96 20.83 -14.47
CA ALA A 131 -30.72 19.55 -13.81
C ALA A 131 -29.98 19.74 -12.47
N PHE A 132 -29.01 20.64 -12.43
CA PHE A 132 -28.23 20.97 -11.24
C PHE A 132 -29.05 21.74 -10.21
N ASP A 133 -29.92 22.65 -10.64
CA ASP A 133 -30.88 23.33 -9.78
C ASP A 133 -31.79 22.33 -9.07
N THR A 134 -32.19 21.27 -9.78
CA THR A 134 -32.97 20.19 -9.17
C THR A 134 -32.14 19.39 -8.15
N PHE A 135 -30.87 19.12 -8.44
CA PHE A 135 -29.97 18.52 -7.44
C PHE A 135 -29.86 19.41 -6.19
N CYS A 136 -29.77 20.73 -6.37
CA CYS A 136 -29.66 21.69 -5.28
C CYS A 136 -30.98 21.99 -4.54
N ALA A 137 -32.15 21.64 -5.09
CA ALA A 137 -33.46 22.16 -4.65
C ALA A 137 -33.82 21.89 -3.17
N GLU A 138 -33.09 21.00 -2.48
CA GLU A 138 -33.29 20.65 -1.07
C GLU A 138 -31.96 20.59 -0.31
N ARG A 139 -30.89 21.11 -0.93
CA ARG A 139 -29.53 21.08 -0.39
C ARG A 139 -29.13 22.52 -0.06
N ASP A 140 -28.94 22.78 1.23
CA ASP A 140 -28.47 24.06 1.77
C ASP A 140 -27.00 24.30 1.40
N ILE A 141 -26.78 24.85 0.19
CA ILE A 141 -25.47 25.06 -0.45
C ILE A 141 -25.22 26.56 -0.59
N ASP A 142 -24.06 27.01 -0.10
CA ASP A 142 -23.58 28.39 -0.28
C ASP A 142 -23.41 28.76 -1.77
N PRO A 143 -23.74 29.99 -2.21
CA PRO A 143 -23.63 30.39 -3.61
C PRO A 143 -22.25 30.20 -4.25
N ALA A 144 -21.15 30.38 -3.51
CA ALA A 144 -19.81 30.19 -4.07
C ALA A 144 -19.51 28.69 -4.28
N ALA A 145 -19.86 27.85 -3.30
CA ALA A 145 -19.75 26.40 -3.41
C ALA A 145 -20.65 25.83 -4.52
N ARG A 146 -21.83 26.42 -4.74
CA ARG A 146 -22.77 26.03 -5.79
C ARG A 146 -22.15 26.15 -7.19
N GLN A 147 -21.45 27.24 -7.49
CA GLN A 147 -20.87 27.46 -8.81
C GLN A 147 -19.70 26.50 -9.09
N GLU A 148 -18.81 26.28 -8.12
CA GLU A 148 -17.72 25.31 -8.27
C GLU A 148 -18.25 23.89 -8.43
N LEU A 149 -19.24 23.51 -7.62
CA LEU A 149 -19.88 22.19 -7.71
C LEU A 149 -20.54 21.97 -9.08
N LYS A 150 -21.17 23.00 -9.64
CA LYS A 150 -21.74 22.95 -11.00
C LYS A 150 -20.67 22.69 -12.06
N ASN A 151 -19.54 23.38 -11.97
CA ASN A 151 -18.42 23.19 -12.90
C ASN A 151 -17.90 21.74 -12.85
N ARG A 152 -17.71 21.20 -11.63
CA ARG A 152 -17.29 19.80 -11.41
C ARG A 152 -18.30 18.80 -11.97
N PHE A 153 -19.59 19.06 -11.82
CA PHE A 153 -20.64 18.22 -12.40
C PHE A 153 -20.59 18.26 -13.94
N GLY A 154 -20.39 19.43 -14.53
CA GLY A 154 -20.21 19.59 -15.97
C GLY A 154 -19.00 18.80 -16.50
N GLU A 155 -17.84 18.90 -15.83
CA GLU A 155 -16.63 18.13 -16.15
C GLU A 155 -16.88 16.61 -16.07
N ALA A 156 -17.56 16.17 -15.00
CA ALA A 156 -17.91 14.76 -14.82
C ALA A 156 -18.82 14.24 -15.93
N VAL A 157 -19.82 15.02 -16.35
CA VAL A 157 -20.70 14.68 -17.49
C VAL A 157 -19.89 14.54 -18.77
N LEU A 158 -19.04 15.52 -19.08
CA LEU A 158 -18.21 15.50 -20.30
C LEU A 158 -17.28 14.27 -20.33
N LYS A 159 -16.66 13.94 -19.19
CA LYS A 159 -15.78 12.77 -19.07
C LYS A 159 -16.57 11.47 -19.23
N ALA A 160 -17.72 11.34 -18.56
CA ALA A 160 -18.56 10.16 -18.66
C ALA A 160 -19.07 9.94 -20.09
N ALA A 161 -19.55 11.00 -20.75
CA ALA A 161 -20.04 10.93 -22.12
C ALA A 161 -18.96 10.55 -23.13
N LYS A 162 -17.73 11.05 -22.96
CA LYS A 162 -16.58 10.67 -23.80
C LYS A 162 -16.25 9.18 -23.70
N ASN A 163 -16.37 8.61 -22.51
CA ASN A 163 -16.00 7.22 -22.23
C ASN A 163 -17.15 6.23 -22.54
N GLU A 164 -18.39 6.70 -22.60
CA GLU A 164 -19.54 5.90 -23.01
C GLU A 164 -19.53 5.66 -24.52
N THR A 165 -19.31 4.41 -24.90
CA THR A 165 -19.12 3.97 -26.29
C THR A 165 -20.04 2.82 -26.70
N GLN A 166 -20.90 2.36 -25.78
CA GLN A 166 -21.84 1.25 -26.00
C GLN A 166 -23.29 1.75 -26.14
N LYS A 167 -23.61 2.92 -25.57
CA LYS A 167 -24.93 3.56 -25.62
C LYS A 167 -24.82 4.99 -26.15
N ILE A 168 -25.74 5.40 -27.04
CA ILE A 168 -25.96 6.82 -27.33
C ILE A 168 -26.78 7.40 -26.18
N LEU A 169 -26.22 8.40 -25.50
CA LEU A 169 -26.89 9.07 -24.38
C LEU A 169 -28.04 9.96 -24.92
N SER A 170 -28.92 10.39 -24.03
CA SER A 170 -29.95 11.39 -24.32
C SER A 170 -29.83 12.54 -23.32
N TYR A 171 -30.45 13.69 -23.61
CA TYR A 171 -30.56 14.77 -22.62
C TYR A 171 -31.22 14.31 -21.31
N GLN A 172 -32.13 13.33 -21.38
CA GLN A 172 -32.73 12.74 -20.20
C GLN A 172 -31.71 11.91 -19.40
N ASP A 173 -30.88 11.10 -20.07
CA ASP A 173 -29.80 10.36 -19.38
C ASP A 173 -28.81 11.32 -18.70
N LEU A 174 -28.39 12.37 -19.40
CA LEU A 174 -27.46 13.37 -18.85
C LEU A 174 -28.07 14.15 -17.68
N SER A 175 -29.35 14.53 -17.80
CA SER A 175 -30.10 15.20 -16.72
C SER A 175 -30.23 14.30 -15.49
N GLU A 176 -30.54 13.01 -15.69
CA GLU A 176 -30.67 12.05 -14.59
C GLU A 176 -29.33 11.84 -13.86
N MET A 177 -28.21 11.77 -14.60
CA MET A 177 -26.86 11.68 -14.00
C MET A 177 -26.60 12.84 -13.04
N VAL A 178 -26.93 14.07 -13.45
CA VAL A 178 -26.75 15.29 -12.66
C VAL A 178 -27.72 15.34 -11.48
N ARG A 179 -29.02 15.09 -11.71
CA ARG A 179 -30.07 15.18 -10.67
C ARG A 179 -29.84 14.21 -9.52
N THR A 180 -29.31 13.04 -9.81
CA THR A 180 -29.01 11.99 -8.82
C THR A 180 -27.58 12.08 -8.28
N GLY A 181 -26.71 12.85 -8.93
CA GLY A 181 -25.27 12.86 -8.66
C GLY A 181 -24.68 11.45 -8.76
N SER A 182 -25.10 10.64 -9.75
CA SER A 182 -24.81 9.20 -9.79
C SER A 182 -23.37 8.86 -10.22
N LEU A 183 -22.64 9.82 -10.80
CA LEU A 183 -21.24 9.61 -11.16
C LEU A 183 -20.34 9.73 -9.92
N THR A 184 -19.35 8.86 -9.80
CA THR A 184 -18.36 8.89 -8.69
C THR A 184 -17.70 10.26 -8.54
N ALA A 185 -17.35 10.93 -9.64
CA ALA A 185 -16.77 12.27 -9.59
C ALA A 185 -17.74 13.33 -9.02
N MET A 186 -19.03 13.21 -9.31
CA MET A 186 -20.08 14.07 -8.73
C MET A 186 -20.25 13.79 -7.24
N LYS A 187 -20.27 12.52 -6.83
CA LYS A 187 -20.29 12.14 -5.41
C LYS A 187 -19.06 12.65 -4.67
N LYS A 188 -17.86 12.54 -5.23
CA LYS A 188 -16.62 13.10 -4.65
C LYS A 188 -16.75 14.62 -4.45
N ALA A 189 -17.19 15.34 -5.48
CA ALA A 189 -17.37 16.80 -5.39
C ALA A 189 -18.43 17.20 -4.35
N TRP A 190 -19.56 16.48 -4.29
CA TRP A 190 -20.61 16.72 -3.30
C TRP A 190 -20.16 16.41 -1.87
N ASN A 191 -19.50 15.28 -1.66
CA ASN A 191 -18.97 14.89 -0.37
C ASN A 191 -17.93 15.91 0.14
N ASN A 192 -17.14 16.53 -0.73
CA ASN A 192 -16.22 17.60 -0.32
C ASN A 192 -16.96 18.82 0.26
N VAL A 193 -18.09 19.23 -0.34
CA VAL A 193 -18.93 20.31 0.20
C VAL A 193 -19.48 19.93 1.58
N LEU A 194 -19.94 18.69 1.74
CA LEU A 194 -20.42 18.18 3.03
C LEU A 194 -19.32 18.12 4.09
N VAL A 195 -18.11 17.72 3.70
CA VAL A 195 -16.93 17.74 4.58
C VAL A 195 -16.61 19.16 5.01
N ASP A 196 -16.57 20.12 4.09
CA ASP A 196 -16.26 21.51 4.46
C ASP A 196 -17.34 22.09 5.39
N LYS A 197 -18.62 21.74 5.20
CA LYS A 197 -19.70 22.10 6.14
C LYS A 197 -19.46 21.46 7.52
N PHE A 198 -19.15 20.16 7.57
CA PHE A 198 -18.88 19.43 8.81
C PHE A 198 -17.64 19.93 9.56
N MET A 199 -16.57 20.27 8.84
CA MET A 199 -15.33 20.77 9.43
C MET A 199 -15.52 22.16 10.08
N ASN A 200 -16.47 22.95 9.58
CA ASN A 200 -16.75 24.31 10.03
C ASN A 200 -17.98 24.44 10.94
N ASP A 201 -18.72 23.35 11.21
CA ASP A 201 -19.86 23.37 12.12
C ASP A 201 -19.39 23.52 13.59
N PRO A 202 -19.76 24.61 14.28
CA PRO A 202 -19.27 24.88 15.64
C PRO A 202 -19.94 24.03 16.73
N ALA A 203 -21.07 23.36 16.44
CA ALA A 203 -21.87 22.63 17.42
C ALA A 203 -21.82 21.11 17.21
N HIS A 204 -21.91 20.65 15.96
CA HIS A 204 -21.96 19.23 15.59
C HIS A 204 -20.90 18.85 14.55
N GLY A 205 -19.83 19.65 14.46
CA GLY A 205 -18.72 19.44 13.52
C GLY A 205 -17.50 18.72 14.11
N ALA A 206 -16.42 18.74 13.32
CA ALA A 206 -15.16 18.08 13.68
C ALA A 206 -14.51 18.64 14.96
N GLY A 207 -14.69 19.94 15.24
CA GLY A 207 -14.11 20.60 16.41
C GLY A 207 -14.63 20.04 17.74
N PRO A 208 -15.95 20.11 18.00
CA PRO A 208 -16.54 19.54 19.22
C PRO A 208 -16.30 18.03 19.36
N ALA A 209 -16.33 17.27 18.26
CA ALA A 209 -16.01 15.83 18.29
C ALA A 209 -14.57 15.57 18.71
N LEU A 210 -13.61 16.35 18.17
CA LEU A 210 -12.21 16.26 18.57
C LEU A 210 -12.01 16.63 20.05
N ASP A 211 -12.73 17.63 20.56
CA ASP A 211 -12.65 18.03 21.96
C ASP A 211 -13.06 16.89 22.90
N ALA A 212 -14.16 16.19 22.58
CA ALA A 212 -14.60 15.00 23.31
C ALA A 212 -13.56 13.87 23.27
N CYS A 213 -12.99 13.61 22.07
CA CYS A 213 -11.96 12.59 21.89
C CYS A 213 -10.69 12.91 22.68
N ALA A 214 -10.20 14.15 22.60
CA ALA A 214 -8.99 14.61 23.27
C ALA A 214 -9.12 14.51 24.79
N ALA A 215 -10.28 14.84 25.36
CA ALA A 215 -10.55 14.68 26.78
C ALA A 215 -10.50 13.20 27.20
N ARG A 216 -11.13 12.31 26.42
CA ARG A 216 -11.14 10.87 26.69
C ARG A 216 -9.74 10.23 26.61
N MET A 217 -8.91 10.69 25.67
CA MET A 217 -7.54 10.20 25.46
C MET A 217 -6.48 10.94 26.31
N ASN A 218 -6.91 11.91 27.13
CA ASN A 218 -6.02 12.77 27.92
C ASN A 218 -4.90 13.40 27.07
N LEU A 219 -5.23 13.90 25.87
CA LEU A 219 -4.26 14.53 24.96
C LEU A 219 -3.81 15.88 25.51
N ASP A 220 -2.51 16.15 25.45
CA ASP A 220 -1.99 17.49 25.74
C ASP A 220 -2.36 18.49 24.60
N PRO A 221 -2.18 19.81 24.80
CA PRO A 221 -2.53 20.80 23.79
C PRO A 221 -1.83 20.62 22.43
N THR A 222 -0.57 20.19 22.44
CA THR A 222 0.22 19.95 21.22
C THR A 222 -0.30 18.72 20.48
N GLN A 223 -0.51 17.62 21.20
CA GLN A 223 -1.10 16.39 20.66
C GLN A 223 -2.50 16.64 20.10
N LYS A 224 -3.31 17.47 20.77
CA LYS A 224 -4.64 17.86 20.30
C LYS A 224 -4.57 18.65 19.00
N GLN A 225 -3.59 19.56 18.84
CA GLN A 225 -3.39 20.31 17.62
C GLN A 225 -2.98 19.40 16.45
N GLU A 226 -2.06 18.46 16.67
CA GLU A 226 -1.67 17.48 15.65
C GLU A 226 -2.84 16.52 15.31
N MET A 227 -3.60 16.07 16.31
CA MET A 227 -4.81 15.27 16.08
C MET A 227 -5.84 16.01 15.23
N ARG A 228 -5.95 17.35 15.34
CA ARG A 228 -6.82 18.15 14.46
C ARG A 228 -6.43 18.02 12.99
N LYS A 229 -5.11 17.99 12.69
CA LYS A 229 -4.62 17.77 11.33
C LYS A 229 -5.01 16.36 10.85
N VAL A 230 -4.82 15.35 11.69
CA VAL A 230 -5.21 13.95 11.40
C VAL A 230 -6.70 13.86 11.11
N VAL A 231 -7.56 14.49 11.92
CA VAL A 231 -9.02 14.52 11.70
C VAL A 231 -9.34 15.14 10.34
N GLY A 232 -8.75 16.30 10.01
CA GLY A 232 -8.98 16.94 8.71
C GLY A 232 -8.60 16.05 7.52
N MET A 233 -7.49 15.32 7.62
CA MET A 233 -7.06 14.36 6.59
C MET A 233 -7.96 13.13 6.54
N ALA A 234 -8.29 12.54 7.69
CA ALA A 234 -9.09 11.32 7.80
C ALA A 234 -10.53 11.52 7.32
N VAL A 235 -11.16 12.66 7.65
CA VAL A 235 -12.52 13.00 7.20
C VAL A 235 -12.57 13.07 5.67
N ARG A 236 -11.58 13.71 5.03
CA ARG A 236 -11.49 13.78 3.57
C ARG A 236 -11.28 12.40 2.94
N LEU A 237 -10.45 11.55 3.57
CA LEU A 237 -10.23 10.18 3.12
C LEU A 237 -11.51 9.34 3.18
N GLU A 238 -12.26 9.42 4.27
CA GLU A 238 -13.52 8.68 4.42
C GLU A 238 -14.61 9.19 3.47
N ALA A 239 -14.65 10.50 3.21
CA ALA A 239 -15.53 11.08 2.18
C ALA A 239 -15.21 10.58 0.76
N GLU A 240 -13.93 10.40 0.44
CA GLU A 240 -13.50 9.81 -0.83
C GLU A 240 -13.89 8.34 -0.93
N LYS A 241 -13.66 7.55 0.13
CA LYS A 241 -14.09 6.14 0.20
C LYS A 241 -15.61 5.98 0.08
N ALA A 242 -16.38 6.88 0.69
CA ALA A 242 -17.84 6.88 0.56
C ALA A 242 -18.25 7.11 -0.89
N ALA A 243 -17.64 8.09 -1.58
CA ALA A 243 -17.95 8.36 -2.98
C ALA A 243 -17.59 7.21 -3.92
N GLU A 244 -16.48 6.50 -3.69
CA GLU A 244 -16.11 5.30 -4.45
C GLU A 244 -17.12 4.15 -4.27
N LYS A 245 -17.82 4.10 -3.13
CA LYS A 245 -18.94 3.18 -2.88
C LYS A 245 -20.30 3.72 -3.36
N GLY A 246 -20.33 4.89 -4.01
CA GLY A 246 -21.56 5.56 -4.42
C GLY A 246 -22.38 6.16 -3.28
N LEU A 247 -21.79 6.29 -2.08
CA LEU A 247 -22.43 6.77 -0.87
C LEU A 247 -22.15 8.26 -0.63
N GLU A 248 -23.11 8.93 0.00
CA GLU A 248 -22.93 10.29 0.49
C GLU A 248 -22.22 10.29 1.85
N PHE A 249 -21.46 11.35 2.12
CA PHE A 249 -20.81 11.56 3.40
C PHE A 249 -21.85 11.72 4.53
N ASN A 250 -21.68 10.95 5.61
CA ASN A 250 -22.57 10.96 6.76
C ASN A 250 -21.92 11.72 7.93
N ALA A 251 -22.34 12.98 8.13
CA ALA A 251 -21.79 13.85 9.17
C ALA A 251 -22.05 13.33 10.59
N ASP A 252 -23.24 12.80 10.88
CA ASP A 252 -23.58 12.30 12.22
C ASP A 252 -22.75 11.08 12.61
N GLN A 253 -22.52 10.17 11.65
CA GLN A 253 -21.66 9.02 11.87
C GLN A 253 -20.20 9.46 12.02
N MET A 254 -19.74 10.39 11.17
CA MET A 254 -18.38 10.92 11.27
C MET A 254 -18.12 11.63 12.60
N PHE A 255 -19.09 12.39 13.10
CA PHE A 255 -19.03 13.01 14.43
C PHE A 255 -18.79 11.97 15.52
N ARG A 256 -19.59 10.90 15.54
CA ARG A 256 -19.44 9.80 16.51
C ARG A 256 -18.08 9.12 16.37
N ASP A 257 -17.67 8.82 15.15
CA ASP A 257 -16.40 8.13 14.89
C ASP A 257 -15.19 8.96 15.34
N ILE A 258 -15.24 10.29 15.21
CA ILE A 258 -14.20 11.19 15.73
C ILE A 258 -14.26 11.26 17.25
N ALA A 259 -15.44 11.50 17.84
CA ALA A 259 -15.61 11.61 19.29
C ALA A 259 -15.12 10.35 20.03
N ASP A 260 -15.42 9.19 19.47
CA ASP A 260 -15.01 7.89 19.98
C ASP A 260 -13.57 7.51 19.58
N GLY A 261 -12.89 8.32 18.74
CA GLY A 261 -11.54 8.03 18.24
C GLY A 261 -11.47 6.72 17.44
N ASN A 262 -12.53 6.41 16.70
CA ASN A 262 -12.70 5.15 16.00
C ASN A 262 -12.04 5.10 14.62
N LEU A 263 -11.72 6.26 14.04
CA LEU A 263 -11.01 6.34 12.77
C LEU A 263 -9.60 5.73 12.89
N THR A 264 -9.22 4.89 11.93
CA THR A 264 -7.94 4.17 11.95
C THR A 264 -6.75 5.13 12.07
N ALA A 265 -6.76 6.24 11.34
CA ALA A 265 -5.67 7.22 11.42
C ALA A 265 -5.55 7.87 12.81
N MET A 266 -6.66 8.09 13.51
CA MET A 266 -6.63 8.62 14.88
C MET A 266 -6.07 7.60 15.86
N LYS A 267 -6.40 6.30 15.70
CA LYS A 267 -5.82 5.21 16.48
C LYS A 267 -4.31 5.10 16.25
N ASN A 268 -3.88 5.16 14.99
CA ASN A 268 -2.48 5.14 14.60
C ASN A 268 -1.72 6.35 15.18
N PHE A 269 -2.30 7.55 15.12
CA PHE A 269 -1.70 8.73 15.72
C PHE A 269 -1.63 8.63 17.25
N ALA A 270 -2.69 8.13 17.90
CA ALA A 270 -2.67 7.90 19.35
C ALA A 270 -1.53 6.94 19.71
N TYR A 271 -1.37 5.84 18.98
CA TYR A 271 -0.29 4.88 19.18
C TYR A 271 1.09 5.53 19.05
N ALA A 272 1.31 6.33 18.00
CA ALA A 272 2.55 7.10 17.84
C ALA A 272 2.81 8.10 18.99
N CYS A 273 1.76 8.56 19.67
CA CYS A 273 1.87 9.38 20.89
C CYS A 273 2.06 8.55 22.18
N GLY A 274 2.27 7.23 22.08
CA GLY A 274 2.35 6.32 23.22
C GLY A 274 1.01 6.03 23.88
N LYS A 275 -0.11 6.18 23.16
CA LYS A 275 -1.47 6.04 23.68
C LYS A 275 -2.28 5.03 22.88
N GLY A 276 -3.15 4.30 23.55
CA GLY A 276 -4.05 3.37 22.88
C GLY A 276 -3.36 2.08 22.40
N PRO A 277 -4.12 1.19 21.75
CA PRO A 277 -3.64 -0.13 21.36
C PRO A 277 -2.71 -0.08 20.15
N ALA A 278 -1.87 -1.11 20.01
CA ALA A 278 -1.06 -1.32 18.81
C ALA A 278 -1.95 -1.51 17.57
N PRO A 279 -1.60 -0.87 16.44
CA PRO A 279 -2.26 -1.12 15.16
C PRO A 279 -1.78 -2.45 14.56
N ASP A 280 -2.14 -2.74 13.31
CA ASP A 280 -1.55 -3.88 12.60
C ASP A 280 -0.03 -3.71 12.44
N SER A 281 0.67 -4.83 12.21
CA SER A 281 2.14 -4.86 12.21
C SER A 281 2.79 -3.98 11.16
N VAL A 282 2.11 -3.67 10.06
CA VAL A 282 2.63 -2.82 8.99
C VAL A 282 2.55 -1.36 9.40
N ALA A 283 1.38 -0.91 9.85
CA ALA A 283 1.22 0.43 10.41
C ALA A 283 2.13 0.64 11.62
N GLN A 284 2.26 -0.36 12.48
CA GLN A 284 3.15 -0.34 13.65
C GLN A 284 4.60 -0.08 13.26
N SER A 285 5.13 -0.82 12.28
CA SER A 285 6.51 -0.65 11.79
C SER A 285 6.74 0.75 11.24
N MET A 286 5.75 1.29 10.51
CA MET A 286 5.83 2.65 9.97
C MET A 286 5.80 3.73 11.05
N LEU A 287 4.98 3.56 12.08
CA LEU A 287 4.84 4.52 13.17
C LEU A 287 6.04 4.50 14.12
N ALA A 288 6.84 3.43 14.13
CA ALA A 288 8.12 3.40 14.83
C ALA A 288 9.14 4.43 14.30
N TRP A 289 8.95 4.94 13.08
CA TRP A 289 9.75 6.01 12.48
C TRP A 289 9.17 7.41 12.72
N ALA A 290 8.03 7.51 13.43
CA ALA A 290 7.40 8.78 13.69
C ALA A 290 8.19 9.63 14.67
N THR A 291 8.28 10.91 14.34
CA THR A 291 8.69 11.97 15.26
C THR A 291 7.45 12.75 15.69
N PRO A 292 7.51 13.57 16.76
CA PRO A 292 6.40 14.45 17.10
C PRO A 292 5.94 15.34 15.92
N ALA A 293 6.86 15.73 15.03
CA ALA A 293 6.55 16.56 13.87
C ALA A 293 5.93 15.79 12.70
N THR A 294 6.17 14.48 12.60
CA THR A 294 5.73 13.63 11.47
C THR A 294 4.64 12.63 11.84
N ALA A 295 4.29 12.50 13.12
CA ALA A 295 3.34 11.52 13.62
C ALA A 295 1.96 11.60 12.94
N ALA A 296 1.44 12.81 12.70
CA ALA A 296 0.16 13.00 12.02
C ALA A 296 0.20 12.48 10.57
N ASP A 297 1.29 12.74 9.86
CA ASP A 297 1.46 12.36 8.47
C ASP A 297 1.70 10.86 8.32
N LEU A 298 2.55 10.25 9.15
CA LEU A 298 2.78 8.81 9.11
C LEU A 298 1.55 8.01 9.60
N ALA A 299 0.76 8.56 10.53
CA ALA A 299 -0.53 7.99 10.90
C ALA A 299 -1.54 7.99 9.73
N MET A 300 -1.50 9.01 8.86
CA MET A 300 -2.32 8.99 7.65
C MET A 300 -1.75 8.11 6.54
N LEU A 301 -0.45 8.18 6.27
CA LEU A 301 0.20 7.40 5.23
C LEU A 301 0.15 5.89 5.53
N SER A 302 0.19 5.48 6.80
CA SER A 302 -0.04 4.08 7.16
C SER A 302 -1.41 3.58 6.68
N VAL A 303 -2.45 4.43 6.75
CA VAL A 303 -3.80 4.12 6.28
C VAL A 303 -3.93 4.24 4.76
N GLN A 304 -3.33 5.26 4.15
CA GLN A 304 -3.43 5.51 2.70
C GLN A 304 -2.60 4.52 1.88
N ILE A 305 -1.44 4.12 2.41
CA ILE A 305 -0.44 3.33 1.70
C ILE A 305 -0.16 1.99 2.38
N ALA A 306 0.41 2.02 3.57
CA ALA A 306 1.05 0.85 4.14
C ALA A 306 0.10 -0.35 4.32
N ASN A 307 -1.16 -0.11 4.68
CA ASN A 307 -2.18 -1.17 4.83
C ASN A 307 -2.42 -2.02 3.57
N PHE A 308 -2.04 -1.54 2.38
CA PHE A 308 -2.21 -2.28 1.11
C PHE A 308 -0.90 -2.45 0.33
N GLY A 309 -0.02 -1.44 0.34
CA GLY A 309 1.30 -1.48 -0.31
C GLY A 309 2.42 -2.13 0.52
N GLY A 310 2.16 -2.50 1.77
CA GLY A 310 3.13 -3.16 2.65
C GLY A 310 4.21 -2.22 3.23
N ILE A 311 5.09 -2.79 4.07
CA ILE A 311 6.09 -2.03 4.84
C ILE A 311 7.07 -1.31 3.92
N ALA A 312 7.47 -1.89 2.77
CA ALA A 312 8.41 -1.25 1.87
C ALA A 312 7.85 0.02 1.21
N ALA A 313 6.58 0.02 0.79
CA ALA A 313 5.93 1.24 0.31
C ALA A 313 5.75 2.27 1.44
N GLY A 314 5.43 1.82 2.66
CA GLY A 314 5.42 2.65 3.86
C GLY A 314 6.80 3.27 4.17
N ALA A 315 7.88 2.50 3.97
CA ALA A 315 9.25 2.95 4.16
C ALA A 315 9.59 4.05 3.14
N LEU A 316 9.32 3.83 1.85
CA LEU A 316 9.58 4.83 0.81
C LEU A 316 8.82 6.15 1.08
N THR A 317 7.53 6.06 1.40
CA THR A 317 6.70 7.24 1.68
C THR A 317 7.16 7.98 2.94
N SER A 318 7.64 7.27 3.97
CA SER A 318 8.26 7.89 5.13
C SER A 318 9.53 8.67 4.76
N GLN A 319 10.41 8.08 3.94
CA GLN A 319 11.65 8.74 3.49
C GLN A 319 11.36 9.99 2.65
N ARG A 320 10.33 9.93 1.79
CA ARG A 320 9.96 10.99 0.86
C ARG A 320 8.91 11.96 1.41
N LEU A 321 8.59 11.89 2.70
CA LEU A 321 7.55 12.74 3.31
C LEU A 321 7.82 14.23 3.10
N GLY A 322 9.07 14.66 3.28
CA GLY A 322 9.46 16.06 3.06
C GLY A 322 9.21 16.52 1.62
N GLU A 323 9.48 15.67 0.63
CA GLU A 323 9.25 15.98 -0.78
C GLU A 323 7.76 16.05 -1.12
N MET A 324 6.97 15.09 -0.61
CA MET A 324 5.52 15.11 -0.75
C MET A 324 4.91 16.37 -0.12
N ARG A 325 5.41 16.79 1.05
CA ARG A 325 4.95 18.01 1.74
C ARG A 325 5.44 19.29 1.06
N ASN A 326 6.58 19.27 0.37
CA ASN A 326 6.98 20.40 -0.48
C ASN A 326 6.06 20.57 -1.69
N LEU A 327 5.57 19.47 -2.27
CA LEU A 327 4.59 19.49 -3.37
C LEU A 327 3.18 19.86 -2.87
N GLN A 328 2.80 19.39 -1.68
CA GLN A 328 1.50 19.65 -1.07
C GLN A 328 1.65 19.90 0.45
N PRO A 329 1.83 21.17 0.86
CA PRO A 329 2.11 21.52 2.26
C PRO A 329 1.02 21.08 3.24
N ASP A 330 -0.24 21.22 2.83
CA ASP A 330 -1.38 21.03 3.72
C ASP A 330 -2.35 19.92 3.26
N GLY A 331 -3.08 19.37 4.23
CA GLY A 331 -4.17 18.43 3.99
C GLY A 331 -3.74 17.02 3.60
N LEU A 332 -4.74 16.23 3.18
CA LEU A 332 -4.59 14.83 2.79
C LEU A 332 -3.75 14.75 1.51
N LEU A 333 -2.61 14.07 1.54
CA LEU A 333 -1.76 13.90 0.36
C LEU A 333 -2.55 13.21 -0.77
N SER A 334 -2.57 13.85 -1.93
CA SER A 334 -3.20 13.28 -3.12
C SER A 334 -2.39 12.10 -3.66
N ARG A 335 -3.04 11.20 -4.40
CA ARG A 335 -2.37 10.07 -5.07
C ARG A 335 -1.27 10.54 -6.03
N GLU A 336 -1.52 11.63 -6.75
CA GLU A 336 -0.53 12.25 -7.63
C GLU A 336 0.70 12.72 -6.83
N THR A 337 0.48 13.42 -5.70
CA THR A 337 1.55 13.89 -4.82
C THR A 337 2.37 12.73 -4.27
N ILE A 338 1.71 11.66 -3.83
CA ILE A 338 2.38 10.46 -3.31
C ILE A 338 3.22 9.80 -4.42
N TRP A 339 2.67 9.66 -5.62
CA TRP A 339 3.40 9.08 -6.75
C TRP A 339 4.62 9.91 -7.15
N GLN A 340 4.43 11.23 -7.34
CA GLN A 340 5.50 12.15 -7.73
C GLN A 340 6.59 12.25 -6.66
N GLY A 341 6.22 12.27 -5.37
CA GLY A 341 7.19 12.27 -4.28
C GLY A 341 7.95 10.95 -4.15
N CYS A 342 7.33 9.81 -4.45
CA CYS A 342 8.01 8.50 -4.39
C CYS A 342 8.95 8.25 -5.58
N PHE A 343 8.53 8.62 -6.79
CA PHE A 343 9.16 8.16 -8.04
C PHE A 343 9.68 9.28 -8.94
N HIS A 344 9.45 10.55 -8.59
CA HIS A 344 9.85 11.72 -9.39
C HIS A 344 9.37 11.71 -10.85
N GLU A 345 8.23 11.07 -11.11
CA GLU A 345 7.63 10.98 -12.43
C GLU A 345 6.13 11.30 -12.37
N ALA A 346 5.53 11.67 -13.50
CA ALA A 346 4.09 11.92 -13.57
C ALA A 346 3.30 10.64 -13.30
N MET A 347 2.18 10.73 -12.57
CA MET A 347 1.34 9.56 -12.31
C MET A 347 0.72 9.05 -13.63
N PRO A 348 0.79 7.74 -13.91
CA PRO A 348 0.14 7.16 -15.08
C PRO A 348 -1.36 7.48 -15.13
N GLU A 349 -1.87 7.89 -16.30
CA GLU A 349 -3.28 8.29 -16.48
C GLU A 349 -4.28 7.23 -15.98
N LYS A 350 -3.95 5.94 -16.14
CA LYS A 350 -4.77 4.81 -15.68
C LYS A 350 -5.03 4.82 -14.16
N LEU A 351 -4.17 5.47 -13.37
CA LEU A 351 -4.28 5.50 -11.91
C LEU A 351 -5.16 6.65 -11.40
N LYS A 352 -5.50 7.64 -12.24
CA LYS A 352 -6.36 8.76 -11.83
C LYS A 352 -7.75 8.31 -11.39
N ASP A 353 -8.24 7.24 -11.99
CA ASP A 353 -9.55 6.65 -11.70
C ASP A 353 -9.45 5.32 -10.94
N ALA A 354 -8.24 4.90 -10.52
CA ALA A 354 -8.06 3.70 -9.71
C ALA A 354 -8.69 3.88 -8.32
N ASP A 355 -9.15 2.79 -7.71
CA ASP A 355 -9.51 2.81 -6.29
C ASP A 355 -8.25 2.78 -5.42
N PHE A 356 -8.42 2.84 -4.09
CA PHE A 356 -7.29 2.81 -3.17
C PHE A 356 -6.41 1.57 -3.32
N ARG A 357 -7.02 0.39 -3.56
CA ARG A 357 -6.26 -0.85 -3.68
C ARG A 357 -5.44 -0.84 -4.97
N GLY A 358 -6.04 -0.52 -6.11
CA GLY A 358 -5.36 -0.44 -7.39
C GLY A 358 -4.23 0.59 -7.42
N PHE A 359 -4.38 1.72 -6.71
CA PHE A 359 -3.28 2.68 -6.56
C PHE A 359 -2.13 2.10 -5.73
N ASN A 360 -2.43 1.41 -4.63
CA ASN A 360 -1.42 0.81 -3.76
C ASN A 360 -0.65 -0.34 -4.43
N ASP A 361 -1.38 -1.21 -5.14
CA ASP A 361 -0.79 -2.28 -5.95
C ASP A 361 0.17 -1.66 -6.98
N ALA A 362 -0.21 -0.54 -7.63
CA ALA A 362 0.65 0.15 -8.57
C ALA A 362 1.91 0.77 -7.94
N VAL A 363 1.84 1.30 -6.72
CA VAL A 363 3.02 1.80 -5.98
C VAL A 363 3.95 0.64 -5.65
N PHE A 364 3.42 -0.49 -5.17
CA PHE A 364 4.20 -1.68 -4.86
C PHE A 364 4.86 -2.27 -6.12
N ASP A 365 4.11 -2.39 -7.22
CA ASP A 365 4.60 -2.89 -8.50
C ASP A 365 5.70 -1.97 -9.04
N ARG A 366 5.50 -0.65 -9.00
CA ARG A 366 6.50 0.33 -9.46
C ARG A 366 7.79 0.24 -8.66
N LEU A 367 7.70 0.13 -7.34
CA LEU A 367 8.87 -0.07 -6.49
C LEU A 367 9.55 -1.41 -6.77
N SER A 368 8.78 -2.47 -7.06
CA SER A 368 9.33 -3.77 -7.49
C SER A 368 10.08 -3.66 -8.80
N GLU A 369 9.56 -2.91 -9.78
CA GLU A 369 10.22 -2.64 -11.05
C GLU A 369 11.54 -1.90 -10.87
N VAL A 370 11.59 -0.91 -9.98
CA VAL A 370 12.83 -0.17 -9.65
C VAL A 370 13.92 -1.13 -9.20
N PHE A 371 13.61 -2.07 -8.31
CA PHE A 371 14.58 -3.07 -7.85
C PHE A 371 14.88 -4.14 -8.90
N GLN A 372 13.89 -4.57 -9.68
CA GLN A 372 14.07 -5.59 -10.73
C GLN A 372 15.02 -5.12 -11.84
N GLN A 373 15.03 -3.81 -12.14
CA GLN A 373 15.94 -3.22 -13.13
C GLN A 373 17.42 -3.43 -12.79
N GLU A 374 17.75 -3.60 -11.51
CA GLU A 374 19.14 -3.78 -11.06
C GLU A 374 19.71 -5.16 -11.43
N ARG A 375 18.86 -6.20 -11.38
CA ARG A 375 19.20 -7.55 -11.84
C ARG A 375 17.99 -8.20 -12.52
N PRO A 376 17.71 -7.89 -13.80
CA PRO A 376 16.48 -8.32 -14.49
C PRO A 376 16.26 -9.83 -14.53
N GLU A 377 17.35 -10.60 -14.56
CA GLU A 377 17.33 -12.07 -14.62
C GLU A 377 17.10 -12.74 -13.25
N SER A 378 17.15 -11.99 -12.15
CA SER A 378 16.97 -12.53 -10.80
C SER A 378 15.49 -12.58 -10.41
N GLY A 379 15.00 -13.76 -10.04
CA GLY A 379 13.62 -13.91 -9.53
C GLY A 379 13.40 -13.39 -8.10
N SER A 380 14.46 -13.02 -7.37
CA SER A 380 14.38 -12.62 -5.95
C SER A 380 14.77 -11.17 -5.68
N VAL A 381 15.38 -10.47 -6.66
CA VAL A 381 15.99 -9.14 -6.43
C VAL A 381 14.97 -8.10 -5.95
N ALA A 382 13.73 -8.14 -6.45
CA ALA A 382 12.68 -7.24 -5.98
C ALA A 382 12.35 -7.48 -4.49
N SER A 383 12.25 -8.75 -4.07
CA SER A 383 12.00 -9.11 -2.67
C SER A 383 13.17 -8.72 -1.75
N GLU A 384 14.41 -8.89 -2.23
CA GLU A 384 15.61 -8.45 -1.52
C GLU A 384 15.63 -6.92 -1.32
N GLY A 385 15.30 -6.16 -2.37
CA GLY A 385 15.19 -4.70 -2.31
C GLY A 385 14.07 -4.25 -1.36
N MET A 386 12.89 -4.86 -1.46
CA MET A 386 11.77 -4.57 -0.56
C MET A 386 12.12 -4.83 0.91
N THR A 387 12.80 -5.94 1.19
CA THR A 387 13.22 -6.32 2.56
C THR A 387 14.24 -5.32 3.11
N THR A 388 15.21 -4.93 2.29
CA THR A 388 16.27 -3.99 2.67
C THR A 388 15.71 -2.59 2.92
N LEU A 389 14.82 -2.11 2.05
CA LEU A 389 14.14 -0.83 2.22
C LEU A 389 13.23 -0.84 3.47
N ALA A 390 12.49 -1.92 3.69
CA ALA A 390 11.63 -2.10 4.87
C ALA A 390 12.44 -2.14 6.18
N ALA A 391 13.72 -2.54 6.14
CA ALA A 391 14.63 -2.47 7.29
C ALA A 391 15.11 -1.04 7.60
N GLY A 392 14.79 -0.06 6.74
CA GLY A 392 15.00 1.36 6.99
C GLY A 392 16.16 2.01 6.24
N LEU A 393 16.89 1.24 5.42
CA LEU A 393 17.93 1.78 4.54
C LEU A 393 17.31 2.75 3.51
N SER A 394 18.09 3.74 3.07
CA SER A 394 17.68 4.64 1.99
C SER A 394 17.38 3.85 0.71
N LEU A 395 16.52 4.41 -0.14
CA LEU A 395 16.27 3.85 -1.47
C LEU A 395 17.56 3.70 -2.27
N GLU A 396 18.43 4.72 -2.22
CA GLU A 396 19.71 4.76 -2.92
C GLU A 396 20.64 3.65 -2.43
N LYS A 397 20.75 3.46 -1.11
CA LYS A 397 21.60 2.41 -0.54
C LYS A 397 21.05 1.02 -0.82
N THR A 398 19.73 0.89 -0.78
CA THR A 398 19.05 -0.35 -1.16
C THR A 398 19.39 -0.71 -2.61
N VAL A 399 19.25 0.23 -3.55
CA VAL A 399 19.61 0.01 -4.96
C VAL A 399 21.09 -0.34 -5.12
N GLU A 400 21.99 0.36 -4.42
CA GLU A 400 23.44 0.05 -4.44
C GLU A 400 23.70 -1.40 -4.00
N SER A 401 23.07 -1.84 -2.90
CA SER A 401 23.25 -3.19 -2.35
C SER A 401 22.79 -4.33 -3.27
N LEU A 402 21.88 -4.05 -4.20
CA LEU A 402 21.39 -5.04 -5.17
C LEU A 402 22.39 -5.26 -6.31
N ARG A 403 23.33 -4.34 -6.53
CA ARG A 403 24.34 -4.43 -7.60
C ARG A 403 25.61 -5.16 -7.14
N HIS A 404 26.04 -4.87 -5.93
CA HIS A 404 27.25 -5.43 -5.34
C HIS A 404 27.18 -5.35 -3.81
N PRO A 405 28.02 -6.12 -3.10
CA PRO A 405 28.24 -5.94 -1.67
C PRO A 405 28.48 -4.47 -1.30
N VAL A 406 27.84 -4.02 -0.22
CA VAL A 406 28.01 -2.67 0.34
C VAL A 406 28.38 -2.72 1.81
N SER A 407 28.98 -1.63 2.29
CA SER A 407 29.07 -1.33 3.72
C SER A 407 27.88 -0.46 4.14
N VAL A 408 27.33 -0.70 5.32
CA VAL A 408 26.23 0.06 5.91
C VAL A 408 26.72 0.80 7.14
N THR A 409 26.37 2.08 7.21
CA THR A 409 26.65 3.00 8.31
C THR A 409 25.35 3.57 8.87
N LEU A 410 25.43 4.37 9.93
CA LEU A 410 24.24 5.03 10.49
C LEU A 410 23.57 5.99 9.49
N GLU A 411 24.34 6.65 8.62
CA GLU A 411 23.83 7.64 7.66
C GLU A 411 23.00 7.03 6.54
N ASP A 412 23.20 5.73 6.28
CA ASP A 412 22.44 4.98 5.29
C ASP A 412 20.99 4.70 5.73
N PHE A 413 20.65 4.87 7.02
CA PHE A 413 19.31 4.69 7.54
C PHE A 413 18.54 6.01 7.58
N VAL A 414 17.68 6.24 6.59
CA VAL A 414 16.73 7.37 6.61
C VAL A 414 15.60 7.10 7.60
N ASN A 415 15.04 5.88 7.57
CA ASN A 415 14.07 5.43 8.56
C ASN A 415 14.82 4.67 9.65
N ARG A 416 15.27 5.39 10.69
CA ARG A 416 16.11 4.78 11.72
C ARG A 416 15.38 3.65 12.45
N PRO A 417 15.97 2.45 12.50
CA PRO A 417 15.40 1.36 13.28
C PRO A 417 15.42 1.68 14.77
N SER A 418 14.42 1.20 15.48
CA SER A 418 14.31 1.21 16.94
C SER A 418 14.15 -0.21 17.47
N LEU A 419 14.42 -0.42 18.75
CA LEU A 419 14.09 -1.66 19.44
C LEU A 419 12.58 -1.75 19.66
N THR A 420 12.11 -2.83 20.27
CA THR A 420 10.68 -3.06 20.54
C THR A 420 10.00 -1.81 21.14
N PRO A 421 8.89 -1.33 20.57
CA PRO A 421 8.16 -0.19 21.13
C PRO A 421 7.77 -0.41 22.59
N THR A 422 7.86 0.64 23.40
CA THR A 422 7.59 0.58 24.85
C THR A 422 6.19 0.08 25.20
N SER A 423 5.19 0.43 24.37
CA SER A 423 3.80 -0.05 24.48
C SER A 423 3.64 -1.56 24.27
N GLU A 424 4.66 -2.23 23.73
CA GLU A 424 4.65 -3.66 23.42
C GLU A 424 5.63 -4.47 24.26
N LEU A 425 6.35 -3.79 25.16
CA LEU A 425 7.12 -4.46 26.18
C LEU A 425 6.17 -5.26 27.08
N LYS A 426 6.32 -6.58 27.00
CA LYS A 426 5.61 -7.54 27.85
C LYS A 426 6.06 -7.43 29.31
N SER A 427 5.46 -8.21 30.20
CA SER A 427 5.90 -8.28 31.60
C SER A 427 7.34 -8.79 31.73
N LEU A 428 8.00 -8.54 32.87
CA LEU A 428 9.36 -9.03 33.17
C LEU A 428 9.50 -10.55 32.94
N GLN A 429 8.49 -11.32 33.35
CA GLN A 429 8.47 -12.77 33.16
C GLN A 429 8.44 -13.14 31.67
N GLU A 430 7.56 -12.51 30.90
CA GLU A 430 7.41 -12.83 29.48
C GLU A 430 8.63 -12.42 28.64
N VAL A 431 9.30 -11.32 28.99
CA VAL A 431 10.55 -10.93 28.30
C VAL A 431 11.71 -11.85 28.68
N GLU A 432 11.75 -12.40 29.91
CA GLU A 432 12.72 -13.46 30.26
C GLU A 432 12.46 -14.74 29.48
N GLU A 433 11.20 -15.18 29.41
CA GLU A 433 10.81 -16.37 28.64
C GLU A 433 11.14 -16.20 27.14
N SER A 434 11.00 -14.99 26.60
CA SER A 434 11.44 -14.68 25.23
C SER A 434 12.96 -14.74 25.11
N LEU A 435 13.69 -14.11 26.05
CA LEU A 435 15.14 -14.11 26.06
C LEU A 435 15.71 -15.54 26.13
N ALA A 436 15.15 -16.39 26.98
CA ALA A 436 15.58 -17.78 27.17
C ALA A 436 15.54 -18.60 25.86
N LYS A 437 14.52 -18.37 25.02
CA LYS A 437 14.38 -18.98 23.69
C LYS A 437 15.43 -18.50 22.69
N ASP A 438 15.98 -17.31 22.90
CA ASP A 438 16.92 -16.70 21.95
C ASP A 438 18.38 -16.96 22.33
N ILE A 439 18.70 -16.90 23.62
CA ILE A 439 20.06 -17.10 24.11
C ILE A 439 20.56 -18.53 23.84
N ASN A 440 19.70 -19.55 23.96
CA ASN A 440 20.12 -20.93 23.70
C ASN A 440 20.46 -21.16 22.22
N ARG A 441 19.83 -20.41 21.30
CA ARG A 441 20.08 -20.43 19.86
C ARG A 441 21.27 -19.54 19.46
N ARG A 442 21.72 -18.60 20.30
CA ARG A 442 22.81 -17.67 19.97
C ARG A 442 24.12 -18.42 19.76
N GLY A 443 24.73 -18.24 18.59
CA GLY A 443 25.94 -18.93 18.17
C GLY A 443 25.70 -20.25 17.44
N SER A 444 24.45 -20.68 17.25
CA SER A 444 24.13 -21.93 16.53
C SER A 444 24.15 -21.78 15.01
N HIS A 445 23.92 -20.58 14.49
CA HIS A 445 24.02 -20.26 13.06
C HIS A 445 25.42 -19.72 12.76
N SER A 446 26.05 -20.16 11.66
CA SER A 446 27.42 -19.78 11.29
C SER A 446 28.40 -19.79 12.49
N PRO A 447 28.52 -20.91 13.23
CA PRO A 447 29.33 -20.96 14.44
C PRO A 447 30.80 -20.65 14.14
N LEU A 448 31.45 -19.93 15.04
CA LEU A 448 32.87 -19.63 14.97
C LEU A 448 33.65 -20.63 15.84
N PRO A 449 34.61 -21.38 15.28
CA PRO A 449 35.38 -22.37 16.04
C PRO A 449 36.04 -21.78 17.29
N GLY A 450 35.81 -22.40 18.45
CA GLY A 450 36.40 -21.97 19.72
C GLY A 450 35.84 -20.67 20.30
N TYR A 451 34.83 -20.08 19.68
CA TYR A 451 34.22 -18.83 20.14
C TYR A 451 32.92 -19.09 20.90
N THR A 452 32.74 -18.39 22.02
CA THR A 452 31.51 -18.41 22.80
C THR A 452 31.01 -17.00 22.98
N PRO A 453 29.80 -16.66 22.48
CA PRO A 453 29.21 -15.34 22.66
C PRO A 453 29.07 -14.96 24.13
N ALA A 454 29.16 -13.66 24.42
CA ALA A 454 29.03 -13.14 25.77
C ALA A 454 28.19 -11.86 25.84
N ILE A 455 27.59 -11.62 27.01
CA ILE A 455 26.89 -10.38 27.33
C ILE A 455 27.60 -9.74 28.52
N SER A 456 28.01 -8.48 28.37
CA SER A 456 28.73 -7.72 29.39
C SER A 456 27.89 -6.56 29.92
N PHE A 457 28.00 -6.29 31.22
CA PHE A 457 27.28 -5.24 31.93
C PHE A 457 28.26 -4.36 32.70
N GLY A 458 27.95 -3.07 32.86
CA GLY A 458 28.68 -2.18 33.76
C GLY A 458 28.34 -0.71 33.56
N THR A 459 29.05 0.17 34.26
CA THR A 459 28.97 1.62 34.04
C THR A 459 30.10 2.07 33.12
N VAL A 460 29.93 3.21 32.44
CA VAL A 460 31.02 3.80 31.64
C VAL A 460 32.25 4.04 32.51
N GLY A 461 33.40 3.48 32.13
CA GLY A 461 34.67 3.58 32.88
C GLY A 461 34.73 2.76 34.19
N GLY A 462 33.70 1.97 34.49
CA GLY A 462 33.63 1.14 35.70
C GLY A 462 34.02 -0.32 35.50
N ASN A 463 33.78 -1.13 36.53
CA ASN A 463 33.96 -2.58 36.46
C ASN A 463 32.97 -3.22 35.49
N VAL A 464 33.41 -4.29 34.83
CA VAL A 464 32.63 -5.03 33.83
C VAL A 464 32.35 -6.44 34.36
N GLU A 465 31.07 -6.81 34.42
CA GLU A 465 30.61 -8.17 34.70
C GLU A 465 30.21 -8.84 33.37
N THR A 466 30.70 -10.05 33.09
CA THR A 466 30.47 -10.75 31.82
C THR A 466 29.81 -12.10 32.05
N VAL A 467 28.71 -12.34 31.33
CA VAL A 467 27.99 -13.62 31.30
C VAL A 467 28.29 -14.34 29.98
N ARG A 468 28.89 -15.53 30.06
CA ARG A 468 29.09 -16.41 28.90
C ARG A 468 27.82 -17.22 28.66
N ILE A 469 27.05 -16.84 27.64
CA ILE A 469 25.65 -17.27 27.51
C ILE A 469 25.45 -18.70 27.01
N GLN A 470 26.54 -19.39 26.63
CA GLN A 470 26.56 -20.82 26.27
C GLN A 470 27.39 -21.67 27.25
N ASP A 471 27.90 -21.07 28.34
CA ASP A 471 28.67 -21.82 29.33
C ASP A 471 27.73 -22.57 30.29
N THR A 472 27.60 -23.87 30.07
CA THR A 472 26.73 -24.77 30.86
C THR A 472 27.51 -25.60 31.88
N SER A 473 28.81 -25.33 32.08
CA SER A 473 29.70 -26.14 32.93
C SER A 473 29.27 -26.22 34.40
N GLY A 474 28.57 -25.19 34.89
CA GLY A 474 28.05 -25.11 36.25
C GLY A 474 26.59 -25.55 36.45
N MET A 475 25.91 -26.05 35.40
CA MET A 475 24.50 -26.44 35.46
C MET A 475 24.30 -27.91 35.85
N SER A 476 23.25 -28.18 36.61
CA SER A 476 22.70 -29.53 36.77
C SER A 476 22.08 -30.05 35.46
N GLU A 477 21.86 -31.36 35.34
CA GLU A 477 21.26 -31.96 34.14
C GLU A 477 19.84 -31.45 33.86
N ASP A 478 19.04 -31.22 34.91
CA ASP A 478 17.70 -30.64 34.78
C ASP A 478 17.76 -29.19 34.27
N GLU A 479 18.72 -28.39 34.75
CA GLU A 479 18.93 -27.01 34.27
C GLU A 479 19.42 -26.96 32.83
N LYS A 480 20.31 -27.88 32.43
CA LYS A 480 20.72 -28.04 31.02
C LYS A 480 19.53 -28.41 30.15
N ALA A 481 18.64 -29.29 30.62
CA ALA A 481 17.43 -29.64 29.88
C ALA A 481 16.51 -28.42 29.68
N LEU A 482 16.33 -27.59 30.70
CA LEU A 482 15.57 -26.34 30.59
C LEU A 482 16.22 -25.35 29.60
N PHE A 483 17.53 -25.13 29.70
CA PHE A 483 18.27 -24.26 28.77
C PHE A 483 18.16 -24.74 27.32
N ASN A 484 18.36 -26.03 27.08
CA ASN A 484 18.26 -26.63 25.74
C ASN A 484 16.85 -26.55 25.15
N GLN A 485 15.81 -26.53 25.99
CA GLN A 485 14.42 -26.33 25.57
C GLN A 485 14.04 -24.85 25.37
N GLY A 486 14.94 -23.92 25.71
CA GLY A 486 14.67 -22.48 25.62
C GLY A 486 13.77 -21.98 26.74
N HIS A 487 13.75 -22.69 27.88
CA HIS A 487 13.04 -22.26 29.09
C HIS A 487 13.96 -21.43 30.00
N PRO A 488 13.39 -20.58 30.86
CA PRO A 488 14.15 -19.85 31.87
C PRO A 488 15.10 -20.76 32.67
N SER A 489 16.36 -20.35 32.78
CA SER A 489 17.47 -21.10 33.39
C SER A 489 18.35 -20.19 34.24
N SER A 490 19.38 -20.72 34.88
CA SER A 490 20.34 -19.92 35.65
C SER A 490 21.02 -18.83 34.81
N ILE A 491 21.23 -19.04 33.50
CA ILE A 491 21.79 -18.02 32.60
C ILE A 491 20.78 -16.89 32.36
N SER A 492 19.54 -17.19 31.96
CA SER A 492 18.54 -16.13 31.70
C SER A 492 18.26 -15.30 32.96
N ARG A 493 18.14 -15.97 34.12
CA ARG A 493 17.94 -15.30 35.42
C ARG A 493 19.12 -14.39 35.76
N SER A 494 20.35 -14.85 35.54
CA SER A 494 21.54 -14.03 35.71
C SER A 494 21.48 -12.77 34.84
N LEU A 495 21.14 -12.89 33.54
CA LEU A 495 21.01 -11.74 32.65
C LEU A 495 19.92 -10.76 33.12
N VAL A 496 18.78 -11.27 33.58
CA VAL A 496 17.68 -10.46 34.15
C VAL A 496 18.15 -9.71 35.41
N ASP A 497 18.85 -10.39 36.32
CA ASP A 497 19.34 -9.78 37.55
C ASP A 497 20.36 -8.67 37.28
N HIS A 498 21.26 -8.85 36.30
CA HIS A 498 22.19 -7.81 35.87
C HIS A 498 21.45 -6.61 35.25
N ALA A 499 20.48 -6.86 34.36
CA ALA A 499 19.70 -5.79 33.74
C ALA A 499 18.90 -4.98 34.79
N ARG A 500 18.28 -5.64 35.77
CA ARG A 500 17.57 -4.98 36.86
C ARG A 500 18.50 -4.18 37.75
N ARG A 501 19.65 -4.75 38.13
CA ARG A 501 20.66 -4.03 38.94
C ARG A 501 21.17 -2.79 38.23
N LEU A 502 21.41 -2.89 36.91
CA LEU A 502 21.89 -1.78 36.09
C LEU A 502 20.86 -0.65 35.96
N CYS A 503 19.57 -0.99 35.90
CA CYS A 503 18.47 -0.03 35.75
C CYS A 503 17.92 0.51 37.10
N GLY A 504 18.27 -0.11 38.23
CA GLY A 504 17.70 0.22 39.53
C GLY A 504 16.19 -0.04 39.56
N ASP A 505 15.43 0.95 40.06
CA ASP A 505 13.96 0.87 40.15
C ASP A 505 13.24 1.10 38.80
N ASN A 506 13.99 1.30 37.70
CA ASN A 506 13.42 1.54 36.38
C ASN A 506 13.05 0.24 35.65
N GLU A 507 11.84 -0.25 35.92
CA GLU A 507 11.35 -1.50 35.33
C GLU A 507 11.19 -1.44 33.80
N ILE A 508 10.70 -0.32 33.24
CA ILE A 508 10.47 -0.24 31.79
C ILE A 508 11.79 -0.32 31.02
N GLN A 509 12.82 0.36 31.50
CA GLN A 509 14.17 0.28 30.93
C GLN A 509 14.76 -1.12 31.09
N ALA A 510 14.58 -1.77 32.25
CA ALA A 510 15.02 -3.16 32.45
C ALA A 510 14.33 -4.15 31.49
N ARG A 511 13.01 -4.04 31.30
CA ARG A 511 12.25 -4.86 30.34
C ARG A 511 12.75 -4.67 28.92
N GLN A 512 13.06 -3.43 28.52
CA GLN A 512 13.66 -3.14 27.22
C GLN A 512 15.01 -3.83 27.05
N LEU A 513 15.91 -3.74 28.04
CA LEU A 513 17.21 -4.42 27.99
C LEU A 513 17.05 -5.92 27.84
N ILE A 514 16.19 -6.54 28.65
CA ILE A 514 15.96 -7.98 28.66
C ILE A 514 15.44 -8.47 27.30
N GLN A 515 14.42 -7.80 26.77
CA GLN A 515 13.87 -8.12 25.46
C GLN A 515 14.92 -7.97 24.34
N SER A 516 15.75 -6.93 24.43
CA SER A 516 16.72 -6.54 23.39
C SER A 516 18.00 -7.38 23.40
N MET A 517 18.32 -8.08 24.49
CA MET A 517 19.39 -9.08 24.52
C MET A 517 19.08 -10.31 23.62
N GLY A 518 17.80 -10.54 23.31
CA GLY A 518 17.34 -11.61 22.42
C GLY A 518 17.44 -11.28 20.92
N GLN A 519 16.58 -11.90 20.14
CA GLN A 519 16.45 -11.69 18.69
C GLN A 519 16.07 -10.24 18.37
N SER A 520 15.27 -9.59 19.22
CA SER A 520 14.72 -8.27 18.95
C SER A 520 15.77 -7.15 18.88
N GLY A 521 16.92 -7.26 19.56
CA GLY A 521 18.04 -6.33 19.40
C GLY A 521 19.09 -6.79 18.38
N ALA A 522 19.11 -8.10 18.07
CA ALA A 522 20.02 -8.68 17.09
C ALA A 522 19.52 -8.65 15.63
N PHE A 523 18.33 -8.09 15.38
CA PHE A 523 17.68 -8.14 14.07
C PHE A 523 18.49 -7.49 12.94
N LEU A 524 19.30 -6.47 13.24
CA LEU A 524 20.17 -5.82 12.24
C LEU A 524 21.26 -6.76 11.70
N VAL A 525 21.61 -7.83 12.41
CA VAL A 525 22.47 -8.88 11.84
C VAL A 525 21.73 -9.56 10.69
N ARG A 526 20.48 -9.97 10.90
CA ARG A 526 19.67 -10.65 9.88
C ARG A 526 19.35 -9.75 8.69
N THR A 527 18.99 -8.49 8.93
CA THR A 527 18.54 -7.58 7.88
C THR A 527 19.69 -6.82 7.21
N GLY A 528 20.77 -6.55 7.93
CA GLY A 528 21.90 -5.75 7.46
C GLY A 528 23.10 -6.56 6.95
N SER A 529 23.26 -7.83 7.33
CA SER A 529 24.39 -8.60 6.80
C SER A 529 24.23 -9.00 5.33
N PRO A 530 23.05 -9.39 4.80
CA PRO A 530 22.93 -9.88 3.43
C PRO A 530 23.42 -8.86 2.38
N VAL A 531 23.24 -7.57 2.64
CA VAL A 531 23.70 -6.49 1.73
C VAL A 531 25.22 -6.38 1.62
N THR A 532 25.97 -7.01 2.52
CA THR A 532 27.44 -7.11 2.47
C THR A 532 27.92 -8.31 1.63
N GLY A 533 26.99 -9.09 1.05
CA GLY A 533 27.30 -10.35 0.37
C GLY A 533 27.47 -11.56 1.29
N ILE A 534 27.38 -11.38 2.62
CA ILE A 534 27.48 -12.46 3.61
C ILE A 534 26.21 -12.48 4.47
N ALA A 535 25.36 -13.47 4.23
CA ALA A 535 24.12 -13.65 4.99
C ALA A 535 24.39 -14.32 6.34
N GLU A 536 23.82 -13.75 7.40
CA GLU A 536 23.90 -14.20 8.78
C GLU A 536 22.51 -14.08 9.42
N SER A 537 22.33 -14.74 10.56
CA SER A 537 21.09 -14.68 11.33
C SER A 537 21.29 -13.88 12.62
N GLU A 538 20.18 -13.39 13.18
CA GLU A 538 20.07 -12.97 14.57
C GLU A 538 20.55 -14.04 15.58
N HIS A 539 20.80 -15.28 15.15
CA HIS A 539 21.32 -16.36 15.98
C HIS A 539 22.81 -16.65 15.72
N SER A 540 23.49 -15.87 14.88
CA SER A 540 24.94 -15.98 14.70
C SER A 540 25.71 -15.48 15.93
N PRO A 541 26.98 -15.89 16.13
CA PRO A 541 27.82 -15.39 17.21
C PRO A 541 27.86 -13.86 17.24
N LEU A 542 27.45 -13.28 18.37
CA LEU A 542 27.30 -11.83 18.55
C LEU A 542 27.46 -11.54 20.05
N ASP A 543 28.36 -10.62 20.37
CA ASP A 543 28.53 -10.12 21.73
C ASP A 543 27.67 -8.87 21.95
N ILE A 544 27.23 -8.69 23.18
CA ILE A 544 26.43 -7.55 23.60
C ILE A 544 27.13 -6.86 24.77
N ASP A 545 27.44 -5.58 24.61
CA ASP A 545 27.99 -4.75 25.66
C ASP A 545 26.97 -3.72 26.14
N ILE A 546 26.64 -3.75 27.43
CA ILE A 546 25.56 -2.96 28.02
C ILE A 546 26.15 -2.02 29.07
N ARG A 547 26.03 -0.71 28.83
CA ARG A 547 26.63 0.33 29.68
C ARG A 547 25.60 1.33 30.18
N ARG A 548 25.57 1.56 31.50
CA ARG A 548 24.83 2.65 32.13
C ARG A 548 25.63 3.94 32.03
N GLU A 549 24.98 5.00 31.54
CA GLU A 549 25.49 6.37 31.50
C GLU A 549 25.06 7.17 32.73
N GLU A 550 25.78 8.26 33.02
CA GLU A 550 25.49 9.15 34.15
C GLU A 550 24.12 9.84 34.03
N ASN A 551 23.67 10.13 32.80
CA ASN A 551 22.38 10.75 32.50
C ASN A 551 21.17 9.79 32.69
N GLY A 552 21.42 8.53 33.07
CA GLY A 552 20.39 7.51 33.24
C GLY A 552 20.06 6.69 31.98
N ASN A 553 20.65 7.01 30.83
CA ASN A 553 20.55 6.19 29.63
C ASN A 553 21.33 4.88 29.79
N VAL A 554 20.97 3.90 28.98
CA VAL A 554 21.72 2.66 28.83
C VAL A 554 22.05 2.45 27.36
N THR A 555 23.32 2.24 27.03
CA THR A 555 23.74 1.87 25.67
C THR A 555 23.83 0.36 25.56
N MET A 556 23.31 -0.21 24.47
CA MET A 556 23.48 -1.60 24.09
C MET A 556 24.24 -1.69 22.77
N ARG A 557 25.50 -2.10 22.83
CA ARG A 557 26.38 -2.29 21.67
C ARG A 557 26.43 -3.76 21.29
N PHE A 558 26.03 -4.07 20.07
CA PHE A 558 26.05 -5.39 19.48
C PHE A 558 27.22 -5.46 18.52
N HIS A 559 28.12 -6.43 18.70
CA HIS A 559 29.32 -6.53 17.87
C HIS A 559 29.75 -7.97 17.63
N LYS A 560 30.33 -8.21 16.45
CA LYS A 560 30.89 -9.52 16.11
C LYS A 560 32.39 -9.58 16.40
N PRO A 561 32.90 -10.73 16.84
CA PRO A 561 34.34 -10.90 17.09
C PRO A 561 35.16 -10.75 15.81
N GLU A 562 36.46 -10.49 15.96
CA GLU A 562 37.40 -10.35 14.83
C GLU A 562 37.48 -11.60 13.95
N ALA A 563 37.26 -12.78 14.52
CA ALA A 563 37.22 -14.04 13.78
C ALA A 563 36.00 -14.18 12.84
N SER A 564 34.99 -13.31 12.98
CA SER A 564 33.86 -13.30 12.05
C SER A 564 34.28 -12.72 10.70
N PRO A 565 33.80 -13.26 9.56
CA PRO A 565 34.02 -12.65 8.25
C PRO A 565 33.31 -11.30 8.09
N LEU A 566 32.50 -10.89 9.07
CA LEU A 566 31.82 -9.60 9.11
C LEU A 566 32.34 -8.73 10.25
N ASP A 567 32.44 -7.43 9.95
CA ASP A 567 32.58 -6.37 10.94
C ASP A 567 31.20 -5.75 11.14
N ILE A 568 30.48 -6.27 12.14
CA ILE A 568 29.21 -5.73 12.62
C ILE A 568 29.47 -5.09 13.96
N ASP A 569 29.10 -3.82 14.09
CA ASP A 569 29.16 -3.05 15.32
C ASP A 569 28.07 -1.98 15.29
N TYR A 570 27.05 -2.11 16.13
CA TYR A 570 25.97 -1.12 16.22
C TYR A 570 25.50 -0.92 17.64
N THR A 571 25.05 0.29 17.96
CA THR A 571 24.68 0.69 19.31
C THR A 571 23.31 1.35 19.34
N PHE A 572 22.44 0.83 20.19
CA PHE A 572 21.20 1.49 20.58
C PHE A 572 21.40 2.23 21.90
N THR A 573 20.86 3.44 22.00
CA THR A 573 20.72 4.17 23.27
C THR A 573 19.28 4.03 23.74
N ILE A 574 19.10 3.63 25.01
CA ILE A 574 17.80 3.45 25.65
C ILE A 574 17.64 4.49 26.76
N THR A 575 16.66 5.36 26.62
CA THR A 575 16.34 6.41 27.60
C THR A 575 15.57 5.84 28.81
N PRO A 576 15.47 6.58 29.93
CA PRO A 576 14.76 6.12 31.12
C PRO A 576 13.27 5.79 30.90
N ASP A 577 12.62 6.35 29.89
CA ASP A 577 11.24 6.01 29.52
C ASP A 577 11.14 4.72 28.67
N GLY A 578 12.26 4.04 28.41
CA GLY A 578 12.36 2.82 27.63
C GLY A 578 12.41 3.02 26.11
N GLN A 579 12.31 4.27 25.63
CA GLN A 579 12.47 4.55 24.20
C GLN A 579 13.91 4.25 23.75
N SER A 580 14.06 3.88 22.49
CA SER A 580 15.36 3.48 21.96
C SER A 580 15.63 4.09 20.59
N THR A 581 16.91 4.37 20.32
CA THR A 581 17.34 4.90 19.02
C THR A 581 18.68 4.31 18.64
N LEU A 582 18.83 3.94 17.37
CA LEU A 582 20.12 3.57 16.80
C LEU A 582 21.03 4.80 16.73
N THR A 583 22.19 4.71 17.38
CA THR A 583 23.12 5.84 17.60
C THR A 583 24.51 5.62 17.00
N ALA A 584 24.87 4.38 16.70
CA ALA A 584 26.04 4.03 15.92
C ALA A 584 25.76 2.76 15.12
N CYS A 585 26.32 2.65 13.91
CA CYS A 585 26.17 1.46 13.09
C CYS A 585 27.33 1.37 12.09
N ARG A 586 27.93 0.18 12.00
CA ARG A 586 28.88 -0.24 10.99
C ARG A 586 28.62 -1.72 10.69
N ILE A 587 28.32 -2.04 9.45
CA ILE A 587 28.11 -3.41 8.98
C ILE A 587 28.82 -3.55 7.63
N GLN A 588 29.88 -4.34 7.57
CA GLN A 588 30.66 -4.55 6.36
C GLN A 588 31.31 -5.94 6.34
N ALA A 589 31.64 -6.44 5.16
CA ALA A 589 32.52 -7.59 5.03
C ALA A 589 33.93 -7.23 5.51
N ARG A 590 34.57 -8.12 6.29
CA ARG A 590 36.01 -7.96 6.57
C ARG A 590 36.79 -8.34 5.32
N PRO A 591 37.87 -7.61 4.99
CA PRO A 591 38.81 -8.07 3.98
C PRO A 591 39.27 -9.48 4.36
N ALA A 592 39.25 -10.41 3.42
CA ALA A 592 39.96 -11.68 3.62
C ALA A 592 41.42 -11.32 3.92
N GLY A 593 41.90 -11.69 5.11
CA GLY A 593 43.31 -11.46 5.46
C GLY A 593 44.19 -12.09 4.38
N GLU A 594 45.16 -11.32 3.89
CA GLU A 594 46.23 -11.82 3.00
C GLU A 594 47.04 -12.95 3.64
#